data_AF-A0A560T0N1-F1
#
_entry.id   AF-A0A560T0N1-F1
#
_cell.length_a   1.000
_cell.length_b   1.000
_cell.length_c   1.000
_cell.angle_alpha   90.00
_cell.angle_beta   90.00
_cell.angle_gamma   90.00
#
_symmetry.space_group_name_H-M   'P 1'
#
loop_
_entity.id
_entity.type
_entity.pdbx_description
1 polymer ?
#
loop_
_entity_poly.entity_id
_entity_poly.type
_entity_poly.pdbx_seq_one_letter_code
_entity_poly.pdbx_strand_id
1 'polypeptide(L)'
;MITVELDHERLQAALRRVEWAVGDVAPLMRGIAAELVSQTEENFAEEGRPDWKDLSDTTTERRAKSGNWPGQILQISSAGLAASVTSHADDSSALVGSNKTYAAMMHFGGSKSAFPHLWGDIPGRPFLPMDTEGRLQPEAEQMILELALNYIQNATQL
;
A
#
# COMPACT_ATOMS: atom_id res chain seq x y z
N MET A 1 26.73 30.97 -28.73
CA MET A 1 26.23 31.39 -27.39
C MET A 1 24.71 31.40 -27.50
N ILE A 2 24.02 30.59 -26.72
CA ILE A 2 22.54 30.57 -26.68
C ILE A 2 22.15 31.29 -25.39
N THR A 3 21.46 32.41 -25.53
CA THR A 3 20.88 33.14 -24.38
C THR A 3 19.48 32.61 -24.17
N VAL A 4 19.20 32.07 -22.99
CA VAL A 4 17.85 31.70 -22.57
C VAL A 4 17.27 32.92 -21.84
N GLU A 5 16.32 33.61 -22.46
CA GLU A 5 15.54 34.66 -21.79
C GLU A 5 14.35 34.02 -21.06
N LEU A 6 14.30 34.20 -19.75
CA LEU A 6 13.16 33.81 -18.92
C LEU A 6 12.06 34.87 -19.07
N ASP A 7 10.97 34.52 -19.75
CA ASP A 7 9.75 35.31 -19.79
C ASP A 7 9.13 35.36 -18.38
N HIS A 8 9.22 36.53 -17.75
CA HIS A 8 8.78 36.76 -16.38
C HIS A 8 7.29 36.44 -16.19
N GLU A 9 6.43 36.75 -17.18
CA GLU A 9 4.99 36.53 -17.05
C GLU A 9 4.64 35.04 -17.08
N ARG A 10 5.29 34.27 -17.97
CA ARG A 10 5.10 32.81 -18.06
C ARG A 10 5.61 32.10 -16.80
N LEU A 11 6.76 32.52 -16.28
CA LEU A 11 7.30 31.96 -15.04
C LEU A 11 6.34 32.22 -13.87
N GLN A 12 5.85 33.45 -13.71
CA GLN A 12 4.90 33.80 -12.66
C GLN A 12 3.57 33.05 -12.80
N ALA A 13 3.08 32.83 -14.03
CA ALA A 13 1.89 32.03 -14.26
C ALA A 13 2.08 30.55 -13.87
N ALA A 14 3.22 29.95 -14.21
CA ALA A 14 3.55 28.58 -13.81
C ALA A 14 3.63 28.44 -12.28
N LEU A 15 4.30 29.38 -11.59
CA LEU A 15 4.40 29.37 -10.13
C LEU A 15 3.04 29.48 -9.43
N ARG A 16 2.13 30.33 -9.92
CA ARG A 16 0.76 30.43 -9.37
C ARG A 16 -0.04 29.14 -9.52
N ARG A 17 0.17 28.40 -10.61
CA ARG A 17 -0.49 27.10 -10.81
C ARG A 17 0.04 26.04 -9.87
N VAL A 18 1.36 26.03 -9.64
CA VAL A 18 1.97 25.14 -8.63
C VAL A 18 1.44 25.49 -7.24
N GLU A 19 1.39 26.76 -6.88
CA GLU A 19 0.83 27.22 -5.60
C GLU A 19 -0.61 26.71 -5.42
N TRP A 20 -1.44 26.85 -6.45
CA TRP A 20 -2.82 26.35 -6.41
C TRP A 20 -2.90 24.83 -6.27
N ALA A 21 -2.09 24.08 -7.04
CA ALA A 21 -2.06 22.62 -6.97
C ALA A 21 -1.59 22.10 -5.61
N VAL A 22 -0.60 22.76 -4.99
CA VAL A 22 -0.16 22.45 -3.63
C VAL A 22 -1.24 22.81 -2.59
N GLY A 23 -2.12 23.76 -2.89
CA GLY A 23 -3.27 24.12 -2.05
C GLY A 23 -4.43 23.12 -2.09
N ASP A 24 -4.61 22.38 -3.20
CA ASP A 24 -5.62 21.33 -3.34
C ASP A 24 -4.94 19.98 -3.65
N VAL A 25 -4.52 19.24 -2.62
CA VAL A 25 -3.86 17.94 -2.81
C VAL A 25 -4.83 16.76 -2.87
N ALA A 26 -6.16 17.00 -2.86
CA ALA A 26 -7.16 15.94 -2.92
C ALA A 26 -6.98 15.02 -4.16
N PRO A 27 -6.64 15.52 -5.36
CA PRO A 27 -6.33 14.66 -6.51
C PRO A 27 -5.11 13.77 -6.28
N LEU A 28 -4.05 14.31 -5.65
CA LEU A 28 -2.86 13.55 -5.30
C LEU A 28 -3.18 12.47 -4.26
N MET A 29 -3.93 12.80 -3.21
CA MET A 29 -4.31 11.83 -2.16
C MET A 29 -5.13 10.67 -2.73
N ARG A 30 -6.03 10.91 -3.69
CA ARG A 30 -6.73 9.82 -4.40
C ARG A 30 -5.78 8.92 -5.18
N GLY A 31 -4.77 9.49 -5.83
CA GLY A 31 -3.72 8.73 -6.52
C GLY A 31 -2.92 7.87 -5.53
N ILE A 32 -2.50 8.45 -4.42
CA ILE A 32 -1.78 7.73 -3.35
C ILE A 32 -2.64 6.60 -2.77
N ALA A 33 -3.93 6.83 -2.50
CA ALA A 33 -4.83 5.80 -1.99
C ALA A 33 -5.02 4.63 -2.97
N ALA A 34 -5.03 4.90 -4.27
CA ALA A 34 -5.05 3.86 -5.30
C ALA A 34 -3.72 3.09 -5.36
N GLU A 35 -2.59 3.80 -5.26
CA GLU A 35 -1.26 3.21 -5.25
C GLU A 35 -1.05 2.27 -4.06
N LEU A 36 -1.47 2.70 -2.87
CA LEU A 36 -1.39 1.88 -1.66
C LEU A 36 -2.18 0.56 -1.79
N VAL A 37 -3.30 0.58 -2.52
CA VAL A 37 -4.06 -0.65 -2.84
C VAL A 37 -3.27 -1.51 -3.84
N SER A 38 -2.73 -0.92 -4.91
CA SER A 38 -1.91 -1.62 -5.90
C SER A 38 -0.74 -2.37 -5.23
N GLN A 39 0.02 -1.66 -4.39
CA GLN A 39 1.14 -2.24 -3.64
C GLN A 39 0.68 -3.35 -2.68
N THR A 40 -0.50 -3.20 -2.08
CA THR A 40 -1.09 -4.25 -1.23
C THR A 40 -1.45 -5.49 -2.04
N GLU A 41 -2.06 -5.32 -3.20
CA GLU A 41 -2.43 -6.42 -4.11
C GLU A 41 -1.20 -7.17 -4.61
N GLU A 42 -0.14 -6.44 -4.97
CA GLU A 42 1.14 -7.03 -5.36
C GLU A 42 1.78 -7.82 -4.21
N ASN A 43 1.79 -7.28 -2.98
CA ASN A 43 2.27 -8.03 -1.81
C ASN A 43 1.47 -9.32 -1.58
N PHE A 44 0.17 -9.33 -1.85
CA PHE A 44 -0.63 -10.54 -1.81
C PHE A 44 -0.30 -11.52 -2.94
N ALA A 45 -0.05 -11.02 -4.14
CA ALA A 45 0.25 -11.82 -5.32
C ALA A 45 1.62 -12.49 -5.25
N GLU A 46 2.63 -11.75 -4.77
CA GLU A 46 4.01 -12.19 -4.61
C GLU A 46 4.27 -12.94 -3.29
N GLU A 47 3.25 -13.06 -2.44
CA GLU A 47 3.36 -13.65 -1.10
C GLU A 47 4.39 -12.92 -0.21
N GLY A 48 4.44 -11.60 -0.34
CA GLY A 48 5.27 -10.70 0.46
C GLY A 48 6.46 -10.13 -0.31
N ARG A 49 6.83 -8.89 0.03
CA ARG A 49 8.04 -8.23 -0.43
C ARG A 49 8.71 -7.54 0.76
N PRO A 50 9.60 -8.23 1.50
CA PRO A 50 10.16 -9.56 1.23
C PRO A 50 9.20 -10.73 1.49
N ASP A 51 9.52 -11.90 0.93
CA ASP A 51 8.73 -13.14 1.01
C ASP A 51 8.27 -13.46 2.44
N TRP A 52 7.00 -13.83 2.56
CA TRP A 52 6.42 -14.27 3.81
C TRP A 52 6.92 -15.65 4.19
N LYS A 53 6.91 -15.90 5.50
CA LYS A 53 7.19 -17.25 6.02
C LYS A 53 6.12 -18.24 5.57
N ASP A 54 6.60 -19.35 5.01
CA ASP A 54 5.81 -20.51 4.60
C ASP A 54 4.83 -20.99 5.67
N LEU A 55 3.76 -21.62 5.20
CA LEU A 55 2.83 -22.34 6.05
C LEU A 55 3.48 -23.64 6.54
N SER A 56 3.24 -23.99 7.81
CA SER A 56 3.64 -25.29 8.36
C SER A 56 2.97 -26.44 7.60
N ASP A 57 3.61 -27.61 7.55
CA ASP A 57 3.08 -28.84 6.95
C ASP A 57 1.66 -29.18 7.42
N THR A 58 1.40 -29.05 8.73
CA THR A 58 0.05 -29.31 9.28
C THR A 58 -1.03 -28.41 8.67
N THR A 59 -0.69 -27.17 8.32
CA THR A 59 -1.62 -26.20 7.73
C THR A 59 -1.81 -26.49 6.24
N THR A 60 -0.74 -26.81 5.51
CA THR A 60 -0.83 -27.15 4.08
C THR A 60 -1.59 -28.46 3.87
N GLU A 61 -1.35 -29.50 4.68
CA GLU A 61 -2.12 -30.74 4.68
C GLU A 61 -3.62 -30.51 4.95
N ARG A 62 -3.94 -29.66 5.93
CA ARG A 62 -5.34 -29.30 6.23
C ARG A 62 -5.99 -28.59 5.05
N ARG A 63 -5.29 -27.62 4.44
CA ARG A 63 -5.81 -26.88 3.28
C ARG A 63 -5.96 -27.77 2.04
N ALA A 64 -5.06 -28.73 1.83
CA ALA A 64 -5.16 -29.70 0.75
C ALA A 64 -6.43 -30.55 0.88
N LYS A 65 -6.77 -31.01 2.09
CA LYS A 65 -8.03 -31.73 2.36
C LYS A 65 -9.27 -30.88 2.08
N SER A 66 -9.17 -29.56 2.21
CA SER A 66 -10.26 -28.61 1.93
C SER A 66 -10.25 -28.05 0.51
N GLY A 67 -9.35 -28.51 -0.37
CA GLY A 67 -9.24 -28.03 -1.76
C GLY A 67 -8.61 -26.65 -1.92
N ASN A 68 -7.97 -26.11 -0.86
CA ASN A 68 -7.37 -24.77 -0.84
C ASN A 68 -5.83 -24.80 -0.89
N TRP A 69 -5.24 -25.92 -1.31
CA TRP A 69 -3.79 -26.08 -1.47
C TRP A 69 -3.47 -27.08 -2.60
N PRO A 70 -2.48 -26.83 -3.48
CA PRO A 70 -1.59 -25.66 -3.52
C PRO A 70 -2.32 -24.34 -3.84
N GLY A 71 -1.86 -23.24 -3.26
CA GLY A 71 -2.49 -21.91 -3.39
C GLY A 71 -1.74 -20.86 -2.58
N GLN A 72 -2.27 -19.63 -2.54
CA GLN A 72 -1.62 -18.52 -1.83
C GLN A 72 -1.88 -18.51 -0.32
N ILE A 73 -0.91 -18.06 0.45
CA ILE A 73 -0.88 -18.13 1.92
C ILE A 73 -2.06 -17.39 2.55
N LEU A 74 -2.38 -16.18 2.09
CA LEU A 74 -3.46 -15.33 2.63
C LEU A 74 -4.68 -15.18 1.71
N GLN A 75 -4.73 -15.90 0.58
CA GLN A 75 -5.82 -15.81 -0.41
C GLN A 75 -6.58 -17.14 -0.54
N ILE A 76 -7.32 -17.49 0.51
CA ILE A 76 -8.03 -18.80 0.60
C ILE A 76 -9.41 -18.76 -0.07
N SER A 77 -10.05 -17.59 -0.16
CA SER A 77 -11.43 -17.44 -0.63
C SER A 77 -11.67 -16.08 -1.28
N SER A 78 -12.66 -16.00 -2.18
CA SER A 78 -13.05 -14.77 -2.88
C SER A 78 -13.53 -13.63 -1.97
N ALA A 79 -14.00 -13.92 -0.75
CA ALA A 79 -14.37 -12.92 0.27
C ALA A 79 -13.35 -12.84 1.43
N GLY A 80 -12.11 -13.27 1.15
CA GLY A 80 -11.01 -13.41 2.10
C GLY A 80 -10.34 -12.09 2.48
N LEU A 81 -9.11 -12.18 2.95
CA LEU A 81 -8.34 -11.01 3.41
C LEU A 81 -7.96 -10.08 2.26
N ALA A 82 -7.42 -10.61 1.16
CA ALA A 82 -7.05 -9.81 -0.01
C ALA A 82 -8.25 -9.01 -0.56
N ALA A 83 -9.40 -9.66 -0.71
CA ALA A 83 -10.64 -9.02 -1.17
C ALA A 83 -11.28 -8.04 -0.16
N SER A 84 -10.72 -7.91 1.04
CA SER A 84 -11.24 -7.00 2.09
C SER A 84 -10.44 -5.71 2.21
N VAL A 85 -9.41 -5.54 1.39
CA VAL A 85 -8.61 -4.33 1.35
C VAL A 85 -9.46 -3.19 0.80
N THR A 86 -9.44 -2.07 1.50
CA THR A 86 -10.15 -0.84 1.14
C THR A 86 -9.24 0.33 1.35
N SER A 87 -9.39 1.36 0.51
CA SER A 87 -8.72 2.64 0.69
C SER A 87 -9.71 3.79 0.80
N HIS A 88 -9.22 4.90 1.36
CA HIS A 88 -9.93 6.16 1.45
C HIS A 88 -8.95 7.30 1.21
N ALA A 89 -9.45 8.43 0.72
CA ALA A 89 -8.67 9.66 0.57
C ALA A 89 -9.54 10.86 0.91
N ASP A 90 -8.95 11.82 1.58
CA ASP A 90 -9.50 13.15 1.82
C ASP A 90 -8.59 14.23 1.24
N ASP A 91 -8.86 15.49 1.58
CA ASP A 91 -8.14 16.65 1.05
C ASP A 91 -6.69 16.77 1.56
N SER A 92 -6.26 15.87 2.44
CA SER A 92 -4.96 15.91 3.12
C SER A 92 -4.35 14.54 3.43
N SER A 93 -5.11 13.45 3.31
CA SER A 93 -4.69 12.12 3.73
C SER A 93 -5.15 11.02 2.77
N ALA A 94 -4.37 9.94 2.73
CA ALA A 94 -4.68 8.70 2.04
C ALA A 94 -4.53 7.53 3.03
N LEU A 95 -5.49 6.60 2.98
CA LEU A 95 -5.63 5.50 3.92
C LEU A 95 -5.78 4.19 3.15
N VAL A 96 -5.19 3.12 3.67
CA VAL A 96 -5.38 1.75 3.21
C VAL A 96 -5.52 0.82 4.42
N GLY A 97 -6.38 -0.19 4.32
CA GLY A 97 -6.57 -1.13 5.41
C GLY A 97 -7.55 -2.24 5.05
N SER A 98 -7.89 -3.07 6.05
CA SER A 98 -8.88 -4.14 5.93
C SER A 98 -9.90 -4.04 7.06
N ASN A 99 -11.15 -4.37 6.75
CA ASN A 99 -12.23 -4.46 7.75
C ASN A 99 -12.29 -5.81 8.48
N LYS A 100 -11.38 -6.76 8.21
CA LYS A 100 -11.38 -8.08 8.86
C LYS A 100 -10.70 -7.98 10.22
N THR A 101 -11.34 -8.53 11.25
CA THR A 101 -10.83 -8.53 12.63
C THR A 101 -9.46 -9.21 12.77
N TYR A 102 -9.18 -10.23 11.95
CA TYR A 102 -7.92 -10.96 11.97
C TYR A 102 -6.81 -10.31 11.11
N ALA A 103 -7.11 -9.23 10.38
CA ALA A 103 -6.17 -8.57 9.47
C ALA A 103 -4.91 -8.08 10.19
N ALA A 104 -5.08 -7.44 11.35
CA ALA A 104 -3.95 -6.96 12.16
C ALA A 104 -3.04 -8.11 12.61
N MET A 105 -3.62 -9.23 13.06
CA MET A 105 -2.85 -10.42 13.45
C MET A 105 -2.10 -11.05 12.26
N MET A 106 -2.69 -11.04 11.06
CA MET A 106 -1.99 -11.54 9.86
C MET A 106 -0.89 -10.59 9.42
N HIS A 107 -1.11 -9.28 9.49
CA HIS A 107 -0.14 -8.26 9.10
C HIS A 107 1.06 -8.22 10.05
N PHE A 108 0.82 -8.07 11.35
CA PHE A 108 1.86 -7.90 12.36
C PHE A 108 2.36 -9.22 12.98
N GLY A 109 1.58 -10.29 12.89
CA GLY A 109 1.82 -11.52 13.65
C GLY A 109 1.41 -11.40 15.11
N GLY A 110 1.75 -12.43 15.89
CA GLY A 110 1.49 -12.43 17.33
C GLY A 110 2.10 -13.65 18.01
N SER A 111 2.70 -13.43 19.18
CA SER A 111 3.23 -14.52 19.99
C SER A 111 2.15 -15.11 20.89
N LYS A 112 2.26 -16.41 21.18
CA LYS A 112 1.41 -17.09 22.16
C LYS A 112 1.54 -16.49 23.56
N SER A 113 2.69 -15.92 23.89
CA SER A 113 2.91 -15.23 25.18
C SER A 113 2.09 -13.94 25.30
N ALA A 114 1.97 -13.17 24.22
CA ALA A 114 1.15 -11.95 24.20
C ALA A 114 -0.34 -12.27 23.99
N PHE A 115 -0.66 -13.35 23.28
CA PHE A 115 -2.02 -13.77 22.95
C PHE A 115 -2.25 -15.23 23.40
N PRO A 116 -2.66 -15.47 24.65
CA PRO A 116 -2.72 -16.83 25.23
C PRO A 116 -3.69 -17.80 24.56
N HIS A 117 -4.64 -17.29 23.76
CA HIS A 117 -5.60 -18.10 23.01
C HIS A 117 -5.01 -18.68 21.71
N LEU A 118 -3.80 -18.26 21.32
CA LEU A 118 -3.12 -18.81 20.15
C LEU A 118 -2.58 -20.21 20.45
N TRP A 119 -2.66 -21.11 19.47
CA TRP A 119 -2.06 -22.44 19.59
C TRP A 119 -0.52 -22.40 19.56
N GLY A 120 0.05 -21.43 18.85
CA GLY A 120 1.48 -21.14 18.73
C GLY A 120 1.69 -19.73 18.17
N ASP A 121 2.94 -19.35 17.96
CA ASP A 121 3.27 -18.04 17.39
C ASP A 121 2.80 -17.95 15.93
N ILE A 122 2.21 -16.81 15.57
CA ILE A 122 1.81 -16.46 14.22
C ILE A 122 2.87 -15.51 13.65
N PRO A 123 3.60 -15.89 12.58
CA PRO A 123 4.50 -14.96 11.92
C PRO A 123 3.70 -13.87 11.20
N GLY A 124 4.19 -12.64 11.29
CA GLY A 124 3.65 -11.51 10.54
C GLY A 124 3.86 -11.71 9.04
N ARG A 125 2.86 -11.27 8.28
CA ARG A 125 2.81 -11.31 6.81
C ARG A 125 2.38 -9.92 6.36
N PRO A 126 3.33 -8.96 6.33
CA PRO A 126 3.00 -7.57 6.11
C PRO A 126 2.50 -7.37 4.66
N PHE A 127 1.18 -7.42 4.48
CA PHE A 127 0.55 -7.22 3.18
C PHE A 127 0.30 -5.75 2.84
N LEU A 128 0.03 -4.89 3.84
CA LEU A 128 0.01 -3.45 3.62
C LEU A 128 1.43 -2.97 3.30
N PRO A 129 1.59 -1.94 2.46
CA PRO A 129 2.89 -1.45 2.00
C PRO A 129 3.59 -0.59 3.07
N MET A 130 3.55 -1.02 4.32
CA MET A 130 4.17 -0.35 5.45
C MET A 130 4.57 -1.34 6.54
N ASP A 131 5.53 -0.94 7.39
CA ASP A 131 5.94 -1.69 8.57
C ASP A 131 5.16 -1.31 9.83
N THR A 132 5.53 -1.91 10.97
CA THR A 132 4.93 -1.67 12.29
C THR A 132 5.08 -0.23 12.79
N GLU A 133 6.05 0.51 12.27
CA GLU A 133 6.28 1.92 12.59
C GLU A 133 5.61 2.86 11.59
N GLY A 134 4.91 2.29 10.59
CA GLY A 134 4.24 3.02 9.54
C GLY A 134 5.16 3.58 8.46
N ARG A 135 6.40 3.08 8.38
CA ARG A 135 7.29 3.42 7.26
C ARG A 135 6.88 2.63 6.05
N LEU A 136 6.80 3.28 4.90
CA LEU A 136 6.40 2.66 3.64
C LEU A 136 7.45 1.65 3.16
N GLN A 137 7.00 0.67 2.39
CA GLN A 137 7.91 -0.15 1.59
C GLN A 137 8.62 0.72 0.54
N PRO A 138 9.90 0.46 0.19
CA PRO A 138 10.66 1.28 -0.76
C PRO A 138 9.94 1.47 -2.10
N GLU A 139 9.31 0.42 -2.61
CA GLU A 139 8.55 0.43 -3.87
C GLU A 139 7.37 1.40 -3.77
N ALA A 140 6.60 1.32 -2.69
CA ALA A 140 5.47 2.21 -2.44
C ALA A 140 5.92 3.67 -2.24
N GLU A 141 7.02 3.90 -1.51
CA GLU A 141 7.59 5.22 -1.31
C GLU A 141 8.01 5.86 -2.65
N GLN A 142 8.68 5.09 -3.51
CA GLN A 142 9.09 5.55 -4.83
C GLN A 142 7.89 5.91 -5.72
N MET A 143 6.86 5.08 -5.74
CA MET A 143 5.65 5.33 -6.54
C MET A 143 4.88 6.54 -6.04
N ILE A 144 4.78 6.73 -4.72
CA ILE A 144 4.14 7.91 -4.13
C ILE A 144 4.92 9.18 -4.46
N LEU A 145 6.25 9.14 -4.42
CA LEU A 145 7.09 10.27 -4.82
C LEU A 145 6.89 10.60 -6.31
N GLU A 146 6.84 9.59 -7.17
CA GLU A 146 6.56 9.77 -8.60
C GLU A 146 5.19 10.40 -8.84
N LEU A 147 4.14 9.95 -8.14
CA LEU A 147 2.81 10.54 -8.19
C LEU A 147 2.82 12.02 -7.77
N ALA A 148 3.54 12.35 -6.70
CA ALA A 148 3.66 13.73 -6.23
C ALA A 148 4.39 14.63 -7.23
N LEU A 149 5.48 14.15 -7.85
CA LEU A 149 6.21 14.89 -8.87
C LEU A 149 5.37 15.09 -10.14
N ASN A 150 4.70 14.03 -10.59
CA ASN A 150 3.81 14.09 -11.76
C ASN A 150 2.64 15.05 -11.51
N TYR A 151 2.11 15.08 -10.29
CA TYR A 151 1.04 16.00 -9.91
C TYR A 151 1.47 17.47 -10.06
N ILE A 152 2.64 17.82 -9.51
CA ILE A 152 3.20 19.18 -9.62
C ILE A 152 3.55 19.51 -11.08
N GLN A 153 4.15 18.56 -11.80
CA GLN A 153 4.52 18.76 -13.21
C GLN A 153 3.28 19.03 -14.07
N ASN A 154 2.20 18.27 -13.89
CA ASN A 154 0.96 18.47 -14.65
C ASN A 154 0.31 19.83 -14.37
N ALA A 155 0.43 20.34 -13.15
CA ALA A 155 -0.06 21.68 -12.81
C ALA A 155 0.64 22.81 -13.60
N THR A 156 1.89 22.58 -14.05
CA THR A 156 2.66 23.60 -14.80
C THR A 156 2.40 23.60 -16.31
N GLN A 157 1.76 22.55 -16.85
CA GLN A 157 1.53 22.37 -18.29
C GLN A 157 0.15 22.83 -18.77
N LEU A 158 -0.80 23.06 -17.86
CA LEU A 158 -2.08 23.74 -18.10
C LEU A 158 -1.86 25.27 -18.05
#